data_AF-A0A2P2LND8-F1
#
_entry.id   AF-A0A2P2LND8-F1
#
_cell.length_a   1.000
_cell.length_b   1.000
_cell.length_c   1.000
_cell.angle_alpha   90.00
_cell.angle_beta   90.00
_cell.angle_gamma   90.00
#
_symmetry.space_group_name_H-M   'P 1'
#
loop_
_entity.id
_entity.type
_entity.pdbx_description
1 polymer ?
#
loop_
_entity_poly.entity_id
_entity_poly.type
_entity_poly.pdbx_seq_one_letter_code
_entity_poly.pdbx_strand_id
1 'polypeptide(L)'
;MKRPQARGLELARKHIVACLSELNSIHKSEKFIMSHACRTYKDGLEERTTASGRQPIGFDASLNSRTSAPTPPRAIKMRSWKEAIEYFEKLLHDLDAVCSYSLDPSLEVLLRFVVQFQQSKPDLVARAHLQLLLIQDGKLYGRGPIFAAISRAAGLPDVMKDHVVQKNENIVQLGYLLINMLKILCTNAAWQRRKLGKILQDWRVIYVQLELAFIKDSGDMSSISDDENVSARIFKHILAWVEKQTYWIAYRFLIMGFELDLYSPSEYCMVYWYLYVVLIQLAEKTHLNMALSEGTDKRKGKKRRDSLKDLVKEPRIPPAVLFLQCQICLAEGLTLLLAALRNELALEGPSPFNSEHERFVQHFDLLQKACIPDHVSYPSFKESTSNVRFSTAVAYNYFKDALKIAKEIKKNFATDLDRLAELRQLEQVAEHNSVALNVICHVGALDRSLKVSFEFAHHPCFASAVVKRL
;
A
#
# COMPACT_ATOMS: atom_id res chain seq x y z
N MET A 1 -15.32 12.06 -32.05
CA MET A 1 -15.53 10.58 -32.09
C MET A 1 -14.50 9.91 -31.18
N LYS A 2 -14.87 9.52 -29.96
CA LYS A 2 -13.97 8.78 -29.05
C LYS A 2 -13.87 7.34 -29.55
N ARG A 3 -12.68 6.90 -30.01
CA ARG A 3 -12.42 5.46 -30.17
C ARG A 3 -12.71 4.79 -28.82
N PRO A 4 -13.45 3.67 -28.76
CA PRO A 4 -13.62 2.97 -27.50
C PRO A 4 -12.24 2.49 -27.05
N GLN A 5 -11.67 3.11 -26.00
CA GLN A 5 -10.34 2.79 -25.48
C GLN A 5 -10.13 1.27 -25.30
N ALA A 6 -11.20 0.52 -25.01
CA ALA A 6 -11.19 -0.94 -24.93
C ALA A 6 -10.65 -1.62 -26.21
N ARG A 7 -11.09 -1.19 -27.40
CA ARG A 7 -10.58 -1.73 -28.67
C ARG A 7 -9.10 -1.40 -28.89
N GLY A 8 -8.66 -0.24 -28.39
CA GLY A 8 -7.26 0.16 -28.43
C GLY A 8 -6.38 -0.72 -27.54
N LEU A 9 -6.85 -1.04 -26.32
CA LEU A 9 -6.16 -1.95 -25.41
C LEU A 9 -6.12 -3.38 -25.96
N GLU A 10 -7.23 -3.90 -26.49
CA GLU A 10 -7.25 -5.22 -27.13
C GLU A 10 -6.25 -5.31 -28.29
N LEU A 11 -6.17 -4.27 -29.13
CA LEU A 11 -5.19 -4.21 -30.20
C LEU A 11 -3.76 -4.14 -29.66
N ALA A 12 -3.50 -3.34 -28.62
CA ALA A 12 -2.20 -3.27 -27.97
C ALA A 12 -1.77 -4.64 -27.43
N ARG A 13 -2.68 -5.41 -26.82
CA ARG A 13 -2.40 -6.77 -26.35
C ARG A 13 -2.04 -7.71 -27.50
N LYS A 14 -2.73 -7.62 -28.65
CA LYS A 14 -2.37 -8.40 -29.85
C LYS A 14 -0.95 -8.07 -30.33
N HIS A 15 -0.57 -6.79 -30.35
CA HIS A 15 0.79 -6.38 -30.68
C HIS A 15 1.81 -6.88 -29.67
N ILE A 16 1.51 -6.82 -28.37
CA ILE A 16 2.39 -7.33 -27.32
C ILE A 16 2.65 -8.84 -27.50
N VAL A 17 1.61 -9.63 -27.78
CA VAL A 17 1.74 -11.07 -28.05
C VAL A 17 2.61 -11.33 -29.29
N ALA A 18 2.43 -10.55 -30.36
CA ALA A 18 3.28 -10.65 -31.55
C ALA A 18 4.76 -10.34 -31.22
N CYS A 19 5.02 -9.24 -30.50
CA CYS A 19 6.37 -8.86 -30.08
C CYS A 19 7.03 -9.92 -29.18
N LEU A 20 6.28 -10.54 -28.27
CA LEU A 20 6.80 -11.64 -27.43
C LEU A 20 7.19 -12.87 -28.28
N SER A 21 6.40 -13.20 -29.31
CA SER A 21 6.74 -14.28 -30.26
C SER A 21 7.98 -13.96 -31.09
N GLU A 22 8.13 -12.70 -31.52
CA GLU A 22 9.31 -12.22 -32.24
C GLU A 22 10.55 -12.26 -31.35
N LEU A 23 10.49 -11.77 -30.11
CA LEU A 23 11.58 -11.85 -29.14
C LEU A 23 12.02 -13.29 -28.87
N ASN A 24 11.08 -14.23 -28.73
CA ASN A 24 11.41 -15.65 -28.57
C ASN A 24 12.12 -16.22 -29.81
N SER A 25 11.71 -15.79 -31.01
CA SER A 25 12.38 -16.18 -32.26
C SER A 25 13.80 -15.59 -32.36
N ILE A 26 13.98 -14.34 -31.91
CA ILE A 26 15.28 -13.67 -31.81
C ILE A 26 16.18 -14.40 -30.80
N HIS A 27 15.65 -14.76 -29.63
CA HIS A 27 16.35 -15.53 -28.61
C HIS A 27 16.83 -16.89 -29.15
N LYS A 28 15.96 -17.64 -29.85
CA LYS A 28 16.35 -18.90 -30.49
C LYS A 28 17.42 -18.75 -31.57
N SER A 29 17.49 -17.59 -32.20
CA SER A 29 18.47 -17.26 -33.24
C SER A 29 19.84 -16.82 -32.69
N GLU A 30 19.98 -16.69 -31.36
CA GLU A 30 21.21 -16.25 -30.70
C GLU A 30 22.44 -17.06 -31.15
N LYS A 31 22.34 -18.40 -31.12
CA LYS A 31 23.45 -19.29 -31.53
C LYS A 31 23.89 -19.06 -32.98
N PHE A 32 22.93 -18.80 -33.87
CA PHE A 32 23.21 -18.50 -35.26
C PHE A 32 23.93 -17.15 -35.40
N ILE A 33 23.41 -16.10 -34.76
CA ILE A 33 24.01 -14.76 -34.78
C ILE A 33 25.44 -14.78 -34.19
N MET A 34 25.63 -15.48 -33.07
CA MET A 34 26.93 -15.61 -32.42
C MET A 34 27.94 -16.43 -33.24
N SER A 35 27.50 -17.42 -34.01
CA SER A 35 28.40 -18.24 -34.84
C SER A 35 29.03 -17.46 -36.01
N HIS A 36 28.38 -16.39 -36.48
CA HIS A 36 28.87 -15.51 -37.53
C HIS A 36 29.65 -14.29 -36.99
N ALA A 37 29.50 -13.94 -35.72
CA ALA A 37 30.29 -12.92 -35.05
C ALA A 37 31.71 -13.46 -34.77
N CYS A 38 32.66 -13.05 -35.62
CA CYS A 38 34.10 -13.34 -35.65
C CYS A 38 34.75 -14.09 -34.44
N ARG A 39 35.56 -15.11 -34.76
CA ARG A 39 36.28 -16.12 -33.93
C ARG A 39 37.15 -15.61 -32.75
N THR A 40 37.12 -14.34 -32.37
CA THR A 40 37.85 -13.80 -31.20
C THR A 40 37.04 -13.79 -29.90
N TYR A 41 35.78 -14.27 -29.92
CA TYR A 41 34.89 -14.29 -28.76
C TYR A 41 35.04 -15.57 -27.92
N LYS A 42 36.07 -15.66 -27.08
CA LYS A 42 36.12 -16.65 -25.99
C LYS A 42 35.62 -16.13 -24.63
N ASP A 43 35.41 -14.82 -24.46
CA ASP A 43 34.84 -14.25 -23.23
C ASP A 43 33.41 -13.74 -23.47
N GLY A 44 32.45 -14.68 -23.41
CA GLY A 44 31.02 -14.44 -23.56
C GLY A 44 30.26 -14.20 -22.26
N LEU A 45 30.94 -14.04 -21.12
CA LEU A 45 30.30 -13.94 -19.80
C LEU A 45 30.63 -12.69 -18.99
N GLU A 46 31.60 -11.86 -19.40
CA GLU A 46 31.98 -10.68 -18.60
C GLU A 46 31.16 -9.45 -18.97
N GLU A 47 30.65 -8.76 -17.94
CA GLU A 47 30.01 -7.45 -18.04
C GLU A 47 30.95 -6.44 -18.71
N ARG A 48 30.70 -6.11 -19.97
CA ARG A 48 31.58 -5.19 -20.71
C ARG A 48 31.23 -3.75 -20.37
N THR A 49 32.22 -2.98 -19.96
CA THR A 49 32.06 -1.54 -19.75
C THR A 49 32.81 -0.76 -20.84
N THR A 50 32.31 0.42 -21.22
CA THR A 50 33.02 1.34 -22.13
C THR A 50 34.37 1.83 -21.57
N ALA A 51 34.65 1.59 -20.28
CA ALA A 51 35.88 1.95 -19.60
C ALA A 51 36.87 0.78 -19.43
N SER A 52 36.56 -0.42 -19.96
CA SER A 52 37.40 -1.62 -19.87
C SER A 52 38.69 -1.56 -20.71
N GLY A 53 38.99 -0.42 -21.35
CA GLY A 53 40.10 -0.26 -22.30
C GLY A 53 39.89 -0.95 -23.65
N ARG A 54 38.85 -1.80 -23.79
CA ARG A 54 38.42 -2.39 -25.05
C ARG A 54 37.25 -1.58 -25.62
N GLN A 55 37.40 -1.06 -26.84
CA GLN A 55 36.31 -0.33 -27.49
C GLN A 55 35.12 -1.28 -27.75
N PRO A 56 33.92 -0.93 -27.25
CA PRO A 56 32.74 -1.71 -27.55
C PRO A 56 32.34 -1.57 -29.03
N ILE A 57 32.03 -2.69 -29.67
CA ILE A 57 31.67 -2.72 -31.10
C ILE A 57 30.40 -1.90 -31.32
N GLY A 58 30.46 -0.91 -32.22
CA GLY A 58 29.32 -0.06 -32.57
C GLY A 58 29.01 1.08 -31.60
N PHE A 59 29.80 1.26 -30.54
CA PHE A 59 29.60 2.32 -29.54
C PHE A 59 30.86 3.18 -29.37
N ASP A 60 30.74 4.50 -29.54
CA ASP A 60 31.84 5.45 -29.30
C ASP A 60 31.83 5.91 -27.83
N ALA A 61 32.77 5.40 -27.03
CA ALA A 61 32.95 5.78 -25.63
C ALA A 61 33.40 7.24 -25.44
N SER A 62 33.99 7.86 -26.46
CA SER A 62 34.51 9.23 -26.41
C SER A 62 33.44 10.29 -26.68
N LEU A 63 32.25 9.90 -27.17
CA LEU A 63 31.20 10.83 -27.56
C LEU A 63 30.82 11.78 -26.41
N ASN A 64 30.66 11.26 -25.19
CA ASN A 64 30.36 12.07 -24.01
C ASN A 64 31.45 13.12 -23.70
N SER A 65 32.73 12.80 -23.91
CA SER A 65 33.83 13.75 -23.68
C SER A 65 33.93 14.84 -24.76
N ARG A 66 33.39 14.58 -25.95
CA ARG A 66 33.45 15.47 -27.11
C ARG A 66 32.26 16.42 -27.20
N THR A 67 31.07 15.99 -26.76
CA THR A 67 29.82 16.73 -26.98
C THR A 67 29.20 17.31 -25.71
N SER A 68 29.52 16.78 -24.53
CA SER A 68 28.85 17.18 -23.28
C SER A 68 29.67 18.20 -22.50
N ALA A 69 28.97 19.04 -21.71
CA ALA A 69 29.57 19.88 -20.69
C ALA A 69 30.49 19.06 -19.75
N PRO A 70 31.52 19.67 -19.11
CA PRO A 70 32.51 18.95 -18.31
C PRO A 70 31.84 18.20 -17.16
N THR A 71 31.59 16.92 -17.40
CA THR A 71 31.09 15.94 -16.44
C THR A 71 32.13 14.83 -16.37
N PRO A 72 32.37 14.24 -15.18
CA PRO A 72 33.27 13.11 -15.06
C PRO A 72 32.86 12.01 -16.06
N PRO A 73 33.82 11.38 -16.75
CA PRO A 73 33.52 10.34 -17.72
C PRO A 73 32.78 9.19 -17.05
N ARG A 74 31.65 8.77 -17.62
CA ARG A 74 30.85 7.66 -17.11
C ARG A 74 31.11 6.41 -17.94
N ALA A 75 31.53 5.34 -17.26
CA ALA A 75 31.56 4.02 -17.86
C ALA A 75 30.12 3.52 -18.07
N ILE A 76 29.79 3.11 -19.29
CA ILE A 76 28.50 2.52 -19.62
C ILE A 76 28.67 1.02 -19.57
N LYS A 77 27.90 0.36 -18.69
CA LYS A 77 27.79 -1.10 -18.67
C LYS A 77 26.92 -1.54 -19.83
N MET A 78 27.48 -2.34 -20.74
CA MET A 78 26.75 -3.00 -21.80
C MET A 78 26.02 -4.20 -21.23
N ARG A 79 24.72 -4.32 -21.54
CA ARG A 79 23.96 -5.51 -21.22
C ARG A 79 24.33 -6.64 -22.16
N SER A 80 24.35 -7.86 -21.64
CA SER A 80 24.43 -9.05 -22.48
C SER A 80 23.18 -9.17 -23.35
N TRP A 81 23.28 -9.97 -24.42
CA TRP A 81 22.16 -10.26 -25.30
C TRP A 81 20.96 -10.84 -24.53
N LYS A 82 21.24 -11.80 -23.64
CA LYS A 82 20.25 -12.42 -22.76
C LYS A 82 19.54 -11.40 -21.85
N GLU A 83 20.30 -10.57 -21.14
CA GLU A 83 19.72 -9.53 -20.27
C GLU A 83 18.89 -8.50 -21.04
N ALA A 84 19.24 -8.21 -22.30
CA ALA A 84 18.48 -7.31 -23.15
C ALA A 84 17.12 -7.91 -23.55
N ILE A 85 17.09 -9.20 -23.89
CA ILE A 85 15.84 -9.91 -24.21
C ILE A 85 14.95 -10.01 -22.97
N GLU A 86 15.49 -10.46 -21.83
CA GLU A 86 14.76 -10.56 -20.57
C GLU A 86 14.15 -9.22 -20.15
N TYR A 87 14.87 -8.11 -20.38
CA TYR A 87 14.36 -6.77 -20.14
C TYR A 87 13.13 -6.43 -20.99
N PHE A 88 13.17 -6.68 -22.30
CA PHE A 88 12.04 -6.38 -23.17
C PHE A 88 10.86 -7.34 -22.95
N GLU A 89 11.11 -8.61 -22.65
CA GLU A 89 10.06 -9.56 -22.27
C GLU A 89 9.34 -9.09 -20.99
N LYS A 90 10.10 -8.72 -19.96
CA LYS A 90 9.52 -8.16 -18.73
C LYS A 90 8.70 -6.89 -19.02
N LEU A 91 9.24 -5.95 -19.81
CA LEU A 91 8.53 -4.73 -20.17
C LEU A 91 7.20 -5.05 -20.89
N LEU A 92 7.19 -5.99 -21.83
CA LEU A 92 6.00 -6.39 -22.56
C LEU A 92 4.96 -7.06 -21.65
N HIS A 93 5.38 -7.89 -20.70
CA HIS A 93 4.49 -8.46 -19.67
C HIS A 93 3.91 -7.38 -18.75
N ASP A 94 4.73 -6.43 -18.30
CA ASP A 94 4.26 -5.30 -17.49
C ASP A 94 3.23 -4.45 -18.27
N LEU A 95 3.45 -4.24 -19.58
CA LEU A 95 2.50 -3.53 -20.45
C LEU A 95 1.22 -4.34 -20.71
N ASP A 96 1.30 -5.68 -20.85
CA ASP A 96 0.10 -6.51 -20.99
C ASP A 96 -0.76 -6.43 -19.72
N ALA A 97 -0.13 -6.45 -18.53
CA ALA A 97 -0.83 -6.28 -17.26
C ALA A 97 -1.60 -4.96 -17.23
N VAL A 98 -0.97 -3.84 -17.64
CA VAL A 98 -1.64 -2.52 -17.76
C VAL A 98 -2.79 -2.56 -18.75
N CYS A 99 -2.64 -3.23 -19.90
CA CYS A 99 -3.66 -3.29 -20.95
C CYS A 99 -4.79 -4.29 -20.65
N SER A 100 -4.54 -5.29 -19.80
CA SER A 100 -5.52 -6.31 -19.40
C SER A 100 -6.53 -5.81 -18.36
N TYR A 101 -6.21 -4.69 -17.71
CA TYR A 101 -6.99 -4.19 -16.59
C TYR A 101 -8.34 -3.62 -17.01
N SER A 102 -9.38 -3.87 -16.20
CA SER A 102 -10.73 -3.37 -16.44
C SER A 102 -10.74 -1.84 -16.38
N LEU A 103 -11.49 -1.21 -17.28
CA LEU A 103 -11.67 0.24 -17.37
C LEU A 103 -12.88 0.77 -16.59
N ASP A 104 -13.52 -0.07 -15.78
CA ASP A 104 -14.55 0.33 -14.81
C ASP A 104 -14.44 -0.43 -13.46
N PRO A 105 -13.29 -0.39 -12.78
CA PRO A 105 -13.16 -0.94 -11.44
C PRO A 105 -13.69 0.06 -10.40
N SER A 106 -14.04 -0.44 -9.21
CA SER A 106 -14.16 0.44 -8.04
C SER A 106 -12.82 1.05 -7.69
N LEU A 107 -12.83 2.18 -6.98
CA LEU A 107 -11.59 2.86 -6.59
C LEU A 107 -10.73 1.97 -5.69
N GLU A 108 -11.34 1.20 -4.79
CA GLU A 108 -10.64 0.24 -3.92
C GLU A 108 -9.92 -0.85 -4.72
N VAL A 109 -10.54 -1.37 -5.77
CA VAL A 109 -9.94 -2.39 -6.65
C VAL A 109 -8.79 -1.76 -7.44
N LEU A 110 -8.96 -0.53 -7.94
CA LEU A 110 -7.90 0.22 -8.60
C LEU A 110 -6.69 0.46 -7.68
N LEU A 111 -6.89 0.98 -6.48
CA LEU A 111 -5.77 1.26 -5.55
C LEU A 111 -4.97 -0.01 -5.25
N ARG A 112 -5.66 -1.14 -5.07
CA ARG A 112 -5.02 -2.43 -4.87
C ARG A 112 -4.24 -2.89 -6.09
N PHE A 113 -4.84 -2.82 -7.28
CA PHE A 113 -4.15 -3.16 -8.53
C PHE A 113 -2.88 -2.34 -8.70
N VAL A 114 -2.92 -1.03 -8.46
CA VAL A 114 -1.72 -0.18 -8.58
C VAL A 114 -0.66 -0.62 -7.57
N VAL A 115 -1.01 -0.89 -6.32
CA VAL A 115 -0.07 -1.37 -5.30
C VAL A 115 0.56 -2.71 -5.70
N GLN A 116 -0.23 -3.68 -6.15
CA GLN A 116 0.25 -4.98 -6.60
C GLN A 116 1.13 -4.87 -7.84
N PHE A 117 0.72 -4.02 -8.80
CA PHE A 117 1.53 -3.72 -9.97
C PHE A 117 2.87 -3.11 -9.58
N GLN A 118 2.97 -2.29 -8.53
CA GLN A 118 4.27 -1.80 -8.07
C GLN A 118 5.12 -2.88 -7.39
N GLN A 119 4.49 -3.87 -6.73
CA GLN A 119 5.19 -5.00 -6.12
C GLN A 119 5.87 -5.91 -7.15
N SER A 120 5.38 -5.96 -8.40
CA SER A 120 6.08 -6.65 -9.51
C SER A 120 7.33 -5.91 -10.00
N LYS A 121 7.69 -4.77 -9.39
CA LYS A 121 8.84 -3.91 -9.72
C LYS A 121 8.86 -3.51 -11.21
N PRO A 122 7.81 -2.82 -11.70
CA PRO A 122 7.68 -2.45 -13.10
C PRO A 122 8.65 -1.31 -13.47
N ASP A 123 9.13 -1.36 -14.71
CA ASP A 123 10.05 -0.36 -15.22
C ASP A 123 9.38 1.00 -15.47
N LEU A 124 10.22 2.03 -15.68
CA LEU A 124 9.75 3.42 -15.86
C LEU A 124 8.68 3.54 -16.95
N VAL A 125 8.88 2.87 -18.08
CA VAL A 125 7.98 2.95 -19.25
C VAL A 125 6.60 2.39 -18.88
N ALA A 126 6.53 1.20 -18.29
CA ALA A 126 5.26 0.61 -17.88
C ALA A 126 4.54 1.45 -16.82
N ARG A 127 5.28 2.00 -15.84
CA ARG A 127 4.76 2.92 -14.83
C ARG A 127 4.20 4.21 -15.43
N ALA A 128 4.89 4.79 -16.41
CA ALA A 128 4.43 5.98 -17.12
C ALA A 128 3.14 5.70 -17.92
N HIS A 129 3.08 4.56 -18.61
CA HIS A 129 1.89 4.14 -19.33
C HIS A 129 0.70 3.89 -18.40
N LEU A 130 0.91 3.24 -17.25
CA LEU A 130 -0.13 3.08 -16.24
C LEU A 130 -0.66 4.45 -15.79
N GLN A 131 0.24 5.39 -15.44
CA GLN A 131 -0.16 6.72 -14.99
C GLN A 131 -0.98 7.48 -16.05
N LEU A 132 -0.56 7.42 -17.33
CA LEU A 132 -1.28 8.01 -18.47
C LEU A 132 -2.61 7.32 -18.77
N LEU A 133 -2.71 6.02 -18.53
CA LEU A 133 -3.96 5.28 -18.67
C LEU A 133 -4.96 5.68 -17.59
N LEU A 134 -4.49 5.81 -16.34
CA LEU A 134 -5.33 6.13 -15.19
C LEU A 134 -5.91 7.55 -15.27
N ILE A 135 -5.10 8.54 -15.66
CA ILE A 135 -5.51 9.95 -15.64
C ILE A 135 -5.35 10.56 -17.03
N GLN A 136 -6.48 10.93 -17.65
CA GLN A 136 -6.53 11.63 -18.94
C GLN A 136 -7.48 12.81 -18.83
N ASP A 137 -7.00 14.01 -19.17
CA ASP A 137 -7.79 15.26 -19.12
C ASP A 137 -8.53 15.49 -17.79
N GLY A 138 -7.87 15.17 -16.67
CA GLY A 138 -8.47 15.29 -15.33
C GLY A 138 -9.58 14.29 -15.01
N LYS A 139 -9.74 13.23 -15.83
CA LYS A 139 -10.76 12.18 -15.67
C LYS A 139 -10.11 10.81 -15.44
N LEU A 140 -10.81 9.98 -14.68
CA LEU A 140 -10.40 8.59 -14.46
C LEU A 140 -10.60 7.81 -15.77
N TYR A 141 -9.52 7.24 -16.29
CA TYR A 141 -9.43 6.60 -17.61
C TYR A 141 -9.88 7.47 -18.78
N GLY A 142 -9.99 8.80 -18.64
CA GLY A 142 -10.60 9.66 -19.67
C GLY A 142 -12.11 9.44 -19.86
N ARG A 143 -12.74 8.64 -19.00
CA ARG A 143 -14.16 8.24 -19.08
C ARG A 143 -15.02 9.01 -18.09
N GLY A 144 -14.78 8.82 -16.79
CA GLY A 144 -15.60 9.36 -15.72
C GLY A 144 -14.94 10.55 -15.00
N PRO A 145 -15.72 11.56 -14.57
CA PRO A 145 -15.18 12.61 -13.70
C PRO A 145 -14.69 12.00 -12.38
N ILE A 146 -13.62 12.57 -11.82
CA ILE A 146 -13.02 12.08 -10.56
C ILE A 146 -14.02 12.10 -9.41
N PHE A 147 -14.88 13.12 -9.37
CA PHE A 147 -15.94 13.18 -8.38
C PHE A 147 -16.87 11.96 -8.42
N ALA A 148 -17.22 11.44 -9.59
CA ALA A 148 -18.04 10.23 -9.68
C ALA A 148 -17.31 8.97 -9.17
N ALA A 149 -15.97 8.94 -9.21
CA ALA A 149 -15.20 7.89 -8.55
C ALA A 149 -15.23 8.04 -7.02
N ILE A 150 -15.07 9.27 -6.52
CA ILE A 150 -15.18 9.60 -5.09
C ILE A 150 -16.57 9.25 -4.56
N SER A 151 -17.64 9.67 -5.25
CA SER A 151 -19.01 9.41 -4.83
C SER A 151 -19.31 7.91 -4.68
N ARG A 152 -18.84 7.10 -5.64
CA ARG A 152 -18.98 5.64 -5.57
C ARG A 152 -18.18 5.05 -4.41
N ALA A 153 -16.94 5.50 -4.21
CA ALA A 153 -16.09 5.01 -3.13
C ALA A 153 -16.59 5.43 -1.73
N ALA A 154 -17.24 6.58 -1.62
CA ALA A 154 -17.90 7.08 -0.42
C ALA A 154 -19.28 6.42 -0.16
N GLY A 155 -19.75 5.56 -1.06
CA GLY A 155 -21.05 4.89 -0.91
C GLY A 155 -22.25 5.84 -1.04
N LEU A 156 -22.14 6.89 -1.87
CA LEU A 156 -23.26 7.79 -2.14
C LEU A 156 -24.31 7.13 -3.06
N PRO A 157 -25.61 7.19 -2.72
CA PRO A 157 -26.68 6.68 -3.58
C PRO A 157 -26.75 7.37 -4.94
N ASP A 158 -27.08 6.60 -5.98
CA ASP A 158 -27.17 7.07 -7.38
C ASP A 158 -28.16 8.25 -7.62
N VAL A 159 -29.11 8.45 -6.71
CA VAL A 159 -30.15 9.50 -6.79
C VAL A 159 -29.60 10.89 -6.37
N MET A 160 -28.45 10.95 -5.69
CA MET A 160 -27.88 12.20 -5.14
C MET A 160 -26.80 12.82 -6.04
N LYS A 161 -26.72 12.42 -7.31
CA LYS A 161 -25.60 12.76 -8.21
C LYS A 161 -25.64 14.19 -8.77
N ASP A 162 -26.73 14.94 -8.58
CA ASP A 162 -26.98 16.16 -9.35
C ASP A 162 -26.63 17.50 -8.65
N HIS A 163 -25.68 18.16 -9.32
CA HIS A 163 -25.47 19.59 -9.59
C HIS A 163 -25.04 20.60 -8.51
N VAL A 164 -25.45 20.52 -7.24
CA VAL A 164 -25.09 21.58 -6.29
C VAL A 164 -23.71 21.37 -5.67
N VAL A 165 -23.38 20.12 -5.34
CA VAL A 165 -22.15 19.76 -4.60
C VAL A 165 -20.89 19.77 -5.48
N GLN A 166 -21.01 19.52 -6.80
CA GLN A 166 -19.86 19.52 -7.72
C GLN A 166 -19.24 20.91 -7.93
N LYS A 167 -19.97 21.99 -7.63
CA LYS A 167 -19.46 23.37 -7.73
C LYS A 167 -18.68 23.81 -6.49
N ASN A 168 -18.70 23.02 -5.42
CA ASN A 168 -17.94 23.34 -4.21
C ASN A 168 -16.44 23.23 -4.50
N GLU A 169 -15.72 24.33 -4.28
CA GLU A 169 -14.28 24.42 -4.55
C GLU A 169 -13.47 23.36 -3.79
N ASN A 170 -13.85 23.04 -2.56
CA ASN A 170 -13.18 22.03 -1.73
C ASN A 170 -13.34 20.62 -2.34
N ILE A 171 -14.46 20.34 -3.02
CA ILE A 171 -14.70 19.05 -3.67
C ILE A 171 -13.89 18.91 -4.96
N VAL A 172 -13.70 20.01 -5.68
CA VAL A 172 -12.78 20.07 -6.82
C VAL A 172 -11.33 19.85 -6.33
N GLN A 173 -10.93 20.50 -5.25
CA GLN A 173 -9.62 20.31 -4.62
C GLN A 173 -9.41 18.86 -4.16
N LEU A 174 -10.41 18.22 -3.54
CA LEU A 174 -10.37 16.81 -3.20
C LEU A 174 -10.14 15.92 -4.44
N GLY A 175 -10.77 16.27 -5.57
CA GLY A 175 -10.52 15.61 -6.85
C GLY A 175 -9.06 15.71 -7.30
N TYR A 176 -8.44 16.88 -7.17
CA TYR A 176 -7.00 17.06 -7.48
C TYR A 176 -6.10 16.26 -6.53
N LEU A 177 -6.43 16.16 -5.25
CA LEU A 177 -5.69 15.34 -4.28
C LEU A 177 -5.76 13.85 -4.63
N LEU A 178 -6.93 13.35 -5.06
CA LEU A 178 -7.06 11.98 -5.53
C LEU A 178 -6.24 11.72 -6.80
N ILE A 179 -6.27 12.65 -7.77
CA ILE A 179 -5.41 12.56 -8.97
C ILE A 179 -3.93 12.51 -8.57
N ASN A 180 -3.51 13.39 -7.67
CA ASN A 180 -2.12 13.46 -7.21
C ASN A 180 -1.70 12.15 -6.50
N MET A 181 -2.56 11.60 -5.63
CA MET A 181 -2.34 10.32 -4.98
C MET A 181 -2.16 9.18 -5.99
N LEU A 182 -3.05 9.05 -6.97
CA LEU A 182 -2.95 8.03 -8.03
C LEU A 182 -1.66 8.19 -8.84
N LYS A 183 -1.26 9.42 -9.15
CA LYS A 183 0.00 9.71 -9.83
C LYS A 183 1.21 9.29 -8.98
N ILE A 184 1.20 9.58 -7.68
CA ILE A 184 2.26 9.18 -6.74
C ILE A 184 2.39 7.66 -6.70
N LEU A 185 1.28 6.93 -6.59
CA LEU A 185 1.29 5.45 -6.53
C LEU A 185 1.88 4.80 -7.79
N CYS A 186 1.93 5.50 -8.93
CA CYS A 186 2.58 5.01 -10.15
C CYS A 186 4.10 5.24 -10.18
N THR A 187 4.69 5.94 -9.21
CA THR A 187 6.13 6.25 -9.19
C THR A 187 6.94 5.13 -8.53
N ASN A 188 8.28 5.24 -8.50
CA ASN A 188 9.12 4.25 -7.80
C ASN A 188 8.87 4.27 -6.28
N ALA A 189 9.19 3.18 -5.58
CA ALA A 189 8.89 3.01 -4.16
C ALA A 189 9.48 4.14 -3.27
N ALA A 190 10.73 4.55 -3.49
CA ALA A 190 11.33 5.64 -2.70
C ALA A 190 10.57 6.96 -2.87
N TRP A 191 10.15 7.28 -4.09
CA TRP A 191 9.35 8.48 -4.37
C TRP A 191 7.94 8.38 -3.79
N GLN A 192 7.30 7.22 -3.91
CA GLN A 192 6.02 6.92 -3.28
C GLN A 192 6.08 7.22 -1.78
N ARG A 193 7.01 6.59 -1.02
CA ARG A 193 7.15 6.82 0.43
C ARG A 193 7.33 8.30 0.75
N ARG A 194 8.23 8.99 0.05
CA ARG A 194 8.50 10.42 0.27
C ARG A 194 7.28 11.31 0.01
N LYS A 195 6.52 11.04 -1.04
CA LYS A 195 5.38 11.88 -1.42
C LYS A 195 4.11 11.55 -0.67
N LEU A 196 3.83 10.27 -0.38
CA LEU A 196 2.70 9.88 0.46
C LEU A 196 2.78 10.52 1.84
N GLY A 197 3.97 10.55 2.46
CA GLY A 197 4.16 11.24 3.74
C GLY A 197 3.87 12.74 3.69
N LYS A 198 4.20 13.41 2.58
CA LYS A 198 3.98 14.85 2.42
C LYS A 198 2.52 15.21 2.18
N ILE A 199 1.80 14.42 1.39
CA ILE A 199 0.40 14.73 1.06
C ILE A 199 -0.53 14.53 2.26
N LEU A 200 -0.13 13.80 3.31
CA LEU A 200 -0.96 13.59 4.51
C LEU A 200 -1.47 14.92 5.10
N GLN A 201 -0.63 15.95 5.12
CA GLN A 201 -1.04 17.28 5.59
C GLN A 201 -2.11 17.89 4.68
N ASP A 202 -1.97 17.78 3.35
CA ASP A 202 -2.97 18.27 2.39
C ASP A 202 -4.32 17.54 2.57
N TRP A 203 -4.28 16.23 2.83
CA TRP A 203 -5.46 15.41 3.12
C TRP A 203 -6.13 15.75 4.46
N ARG A 204 -5.36 16.17 5.47
CA ARG A 204 -5.92 16.68 6.72
C ARG A 204 -6.54 18.07 6.54
N VAL A 205 -5.88 18.96 5.81
CA VAL A 205 -6.39 20.30 5.52
C VAL A 205 -7.71 20.23 4.76
N ILE A 206 -7.81 19.39 3.72
CA ILE A 206 -9.05 19.26 2.95
C ILE A 206 -10.19 18.69 3.79
N TYR A 207 -9.91 17.78 4.73
CA TYR A 207 -10.91 17.27 5.66
C TYR A 207 -11.51 18.43 6.48
N VAL A 208 -10.66 19.26 7.09
CA VAL A 208 -11.10 20.41 7.90
C VAL A 208 -11.88 21.42 7.05
N GLN A 209 -11.41 21.71 5.83
CA GLN A 209 -12.12 22.61 4.91
C GLN A 209 -13.50 22.08 4.51
N LEU A 210 -13.62 20.78 4.26
CA LEU A 210 -14.90 20.13 3.97
C LEU A 210 -15.83 20.13 5.19
N GLU A 211 -15.29 19.91 6.38
CA GLU A 211 -16.05 19.95 7.64
C GLU A 211 -16.57 21.37 7.94
N LEU A 212 -15.74 22.39 7.77
CA LEU A 212 -16.15 23.79 7.94
C LEU A 212 -17.19 24.22 6.89
N ALA A 213 -17.04 23.77 5.64
CA ALA A 213 -18.04 24.00 4.60
C ALA A 213 -19.38 23.33 4.96
N PHE A 214 -19.34 22.10 5.45
CA PHE A 214 -20.52 21.39 5.94
C PHE A 214 -21.20 22.13 7.10
N ILE A 215 -20.44 22.61 8.09
CA ILE A 215 -20.99 23.36 9.23
C ILE A 215 -21.64 24.66 8.75
N LYS A 216 -20.97 25.43 7.88
CA LYS A 216 -21.50 26.68 7.33
C LYS A 216 -22.83 26.46 6.59
N ASP A 217 -22.88 25.46 5.73
CA ASP A 217 -24.09 25.11 4.98
C ASP A 217 -25.23 24.60 5.91
N SER A 218 -24.89 24.11 7.11
CA SER A 218 -25.87 23.66 8.12
C SER A 218 -26.27 24.71 9.16
N GLY A 219 -25.51 25.80 9.31
CA GLY A 219 -25.65 26.79 10.38
C GLY A 219 -26.57 27.97 10.07
N ASP A 220 -26.82 28.29 8.80
CA ASP A 220 -27.71 29.37 8.36
C ASP A 220 -29.22 28.99 8.42
N MET A 221 -29.59 28.02 9.26
CA MET A 221 -30.81 27.20 9.11
C MET A 221 -31.88 27.46 10.19
N SER A 222 -32.82 28.36 9.90
CA SER A 222 -34.10 28.49 10.64
C SER A 222 -35.34 28.04 9.83
N SER A 223 -35.18 27.49 8.63
CA SER A 223 -36.29 26.93 7.84
C SER A 223 -35.82 25.76 6.97
N ILE A 224 -36.08 24.52 7.40
CA ILE A 224 -35.56 23.30 6.76
C ILE A 224 -36.34 22.98 5.47
N SER A 225 -35.64 22.93 4.33
CA SER A 225 -36.13 22.34 3.07
C SER A 225 -35.59 20.91 2.86
N ASP A 226 -36.27 20.10 2.03
CA ASP A 226 -35.87 18.70 1.75
C ASP A 226 -34.51 18.57 1.03
N ASP A 227 -34.06 19.60 0.31
CA ASP A 227 -32.80 19.60 -0.47
C ASP A 227 -31.56 19.78 0.43
N GLU A 228 -31.68 20.52 1.53
CA GLU A 228 -30.59 20.77 2.47
C GLU A 228 -30.20 19.51 3.28
N ASN A 229 -31.16 18.60 3.52
CA ASN A 229 -30.91 17.29 4.13
C ASN A 229 -30.06 16.37 3.21
N VAL A 230 -30.19 16.53 1.89
CA VAL A 230 -29.43 15.77 0.89
C VAL A 230 -27.97 16.19 0.90
N SER A 231 -27.68 17.50 0.87
CA SER A 231 -26.32 18.04 0.96
C SER A 231 -25.60 17.56 2.22
N ALA A 232 -26.26 17.66 3.36
CA ALA A 232 -25.70 17.24 4.64
C ALA A 232 -25.30 15.75 4.65
N ARG A 233 -26.14 14.89 4.06
CA ARG A 233 -25.81 13.47 3.90
C ARG A 233 -24.64 13.26 2.96
N ILE A 234 -24.52 14.02 1.87
CA ILE A 234 -23.39 13.90 0.93
C ILE A 234 -22.06 14.19 1.64
N PHE A 235 -21.99 15.32 2.34
CA PHE A 235 -20.78 15.70 3.07
C PHE A 235 -20.39 14.68 4.13
N LYS A 236 -21.34 14.13 4.88
CA LYS A 236 -21.06 13.07 5.88
C LYS A 236 -20.38 11.84 5.27
N HIS A 237 -20.88 11.37 4.12
CA HIS A 237 -20.28 10.24 3.40
C HIS A 237 -18.88 10.59 2.86
N ILE A 238 -18.72 11.78 2.27
CA ILE A 238 -17.43 12.23 1.75
C ILE A 238 -16.40 12.36 2.88
N LEU A 239 -16.76 12.98 4.01
CA LEU A 239 -15.88 13.14 5.17
C LEU A 239 -15.42 11.78 5.72
N ALA A 240 -16.35 10.83 5.90
CA ALA A 240 -16.01 9.48 6.34
C ALA A 240 -15.05 8.77 5.36
N TRP A 241 -15.26 8.97 4.06
CA TRP A 241 -14.37 8.44 3.03
C TRP A 241 -13.00 9.12 3.04
N VAL A 242 -12.93 10.45 3.17
CA VAL A 242 -11.66 11.20 3.25
C VAL A 242 -10.84 10.71 4.44
N GLU A 243 -11.44 10.56 5.63
CA GLU A 243 -10.73 10.01 6.79
C GLU A 243 -10.19 8.60 6.53
N LYS A 244 -11.03 7.71 5.98
CA LYS A 244 -10.60 6.35 5.59
C LYS A 244 -9.40 6.39 4.63
N GLN A 245 -9.42 7.27 3.63
CA GLN A 245 -8.29 7.41 2.70
C GLN A 245 -7.04 7.98 3.36
N THR A 246 -7.18 8.96 4.24
CA THR A 246 -6.06 9.54 5.01
C THR A 246 -5.34 8.47 5.82
N TYR A 247 -6.08 7.61 6.54
CA TYR A 247 -5.47 6.50 7.27
C TYR A 247 -4.92 5.40 6.36
N TRP A 248 -5.50 5.19 5.17
CA TRP A 248 -4.92 4.28 4.18
C TRP A 248 -3.58 4.79 3.64
N ILE A 249 -3.45 6.11 3.39
CA ILE A 249 -2.17 6.74 3.01
C ILE A 249 -1.16 6.61 4.14
N ALA A 250 -1.56 6.84 5.40
CA ALA A 250 -0.68 6.70 6.56
C ALA A 250 -0.19 5.26 6.74
N TYR A 251 -1.08 4.28 6.61
CA TYR A 251 -0.74 2.86 6.61
C TYR A 251 0.25 2.53 5.49
N ARG A 252 -0.03 2.95 4.25
CA ARG A 252 0.86 2.69 3.11
C ARG A 252 2.22 3.37 3.30
N PHE A 253 2.23 4.60 3.83
CA PHE A 253 3.46 5.29 4.21
C PHE A 253 4.29 4.37 5.12
N LEU A 254 3.76 3.96 6.28
CA LEU A 254 4.48 3.10 7.25
C LEU A 254 4.97 1.78 6.63
N ILE A 255 4.09 1.04 5.94
CA ILE A 255 4.41 -0.25 5.31
C ILE A 255 5.57 -0.14 4.32
N MET A 256 5.60 0.92 3.52
CA MET A 256 6.70 1.14 2.57
C MET A 256 8.05 1.37 3.23
N GLY A 257 8.11 1.64 4.53
CA GLY A 257 9.37 1.75 5.27
C GLY A 257 10.00 0.39 5.52
N PHE A 258 9.18 -0.65 5.72
CA PHE A 258 9.66 -2.02 5.74
C PHE A 258 10.09 -2.45 4.33
N GLU A 259 9.29 -2.18 3.29
CA GLU A 259 9.63 -2.52 1.90
C GLU A 259 10.95 -1.87 1.40
N LEU A 260 11.36 -0.76 2.02
CA LEU A 260 12.56 0.01 1.69
C LEU A 260 13.70 -0.16 2.71
N ASP A 261 13.57 -1.07 3.68
CA ASP A 261 14.55 -1.33 4.74
C ASP A 261 14.96 -0.05 5.52
N LEU A 262 13.99 0.82 5.80
CA LEU A 262 14.22 2.09 6.51
C LEU A 262 14.20 1.96 8.04
N TYR A 263 13.81 0.79 8.55
CA TYR A 263 13.65 0.54 9.98
C TYR A 263 14.71 -0.45 10.46
N SER A 264 15.46 -0.06 11.49
CA SER A 264 16.37 -0.96 12.18
C SER A 264 15.62 -1.85 13.18
N PRO A 265 16.17 -3.02 13.56
CA PRO A 265 15.55 -3.89 14.56
C PRO A 265 15.22 -3.19 15.89
N SER A 266 16.07 -2.24 16.31
CA SER A 266 15.87 -1.45 17.53
C SER A 266 14.71 -0.45 17.48
N GLU A 267 14.12 -0.27 16.30
CA GLU A 267 13.00 0.66 16.09
C GLU A 267 11.69 -0.10 15.81
N TYR A 268 11.74 -1.42 15.67
CA TYR A 268 10.55 -2.21 15.36
C TYR A 268 9.46 -2.03 16.42
N CYS A 269 9.81 -1.90 17.70
CA CYS A 269 8.84 -1.70 18.77
C CYS A 269 8.00 -0.44 18.53
N MET A 270 8.63 0.71 18.27
CA MET A 270 7.91 1.98 18.02
C MET A 270 7.18 1.98 16.67
N VAL A 271 7.74 1.33 15.64
CA VAL A 271 7.13 1.27 14.31
C VAL A 271 5.89 0.39 14.31
N TYR A 272 5.95 -0.82 14.89
CA TYR A 272 4.77 -1.66 15.05
C TYR A 272 3.74 -1.03 15.97
N TRP A 273 4.18 -0.31 17.02
CA TRP A 273 3.27 0.43 17.89
C TRP A 273 2.46 1.44 17.10
N TYR A 274 3.15 2.31 16.35
CA TYR A 274 2.49 3.33 15.54
C TYR A 274 1.62 2.71 14.45
N LEU A 275 2.09 1.61 13.83
CA LEU A 275 1.36 0.89 12.79
C LEU A 275 0.05 0.32 13.31
N TYR A 276 0.01 -0.29 14.49
CA TYR A 276 -1.25 -0.84 15.02
C TYR A 276 -2.23 0.28 15.37
N VAL A 277 -1.78 1.43 15.91
CA VAL A 277 -2.68 2.55 16.21
C VAL A 277 -3.28 3.12 14.91
N VAL A 278 -2.48 3.27 13.85
CA VAL A 278 -2.97 3.67 12.52
C VAL A 278 -3.95 2.64 11.94
N LEU A 279 -3.67 1.34 12.11
CA LEU A 279 -4.54 0.27 11.64
C LEU A 279 -5.89 0.22 12.38
N ILE A 280 -5.92 0.48 13.69
CA ILE A 280 -7.16 0.61 14.47
C ILE A 280 -8.04 1.70 13.86
N GLN A 281 -7.47 2.88 13.64
CA GLN A 281 -8.19 3.97 13.01
C GLN A 281 -8.65 3.63 11.59
N LEU A 282 -7.80 3.00 10.78
CA LEU A 282 -8.18 2.54 9.44
C LEU A 282 -9.35 1.55 9.48
N ALA A 283 -9.36 0.61 10.43
CA ALA A 283 -10.43 -0.37 10.60
C ALA A 283 -11.75 0.31 11.03
N GLU A 284 -11.69 1.22 11.99
CA GLU A 284 -12.83 2.00 12.45
C GLU A 284 -13.45 2.82 11.32
N LYS A 285 -12.63 3.61 10.59
CA LYS A 285 -13.10 4.44 9.47
C LYS A 285 -13.60 3.59 8.30
N THR A 286 -13.00 2.43 8.06
CA THR A 286 -13.50 1.47 7.05
C THR A 286 -14.87 0.93 7.43
N HIS A 287 -15.07 0.55 8.69
CA HIS A 287 -16.35 0.07 9.19
C HIS A 287 -17.43 1.15 9.12
N LEU A 288 -17.12 2.38 9.55
CA LEU A 288 -18.05 3.52 9.48
C LEU A 288 -18.47 3.83 8.04
N ASN A 289 -17.53 3.88 7.10
CA ASN A 289 -17.82 4.12 5.68
C ASN A 289 -18.74 3.03 5.09
N MET A 290 -18.55 1.75 5.47
CA MET A 290 -19.43 0.65 5.04
C MET A 290 -20.82 0.74 5.65
N ALA A 291 -20.92 1.04 6.95
CA ALA A 291 -22.20 1.17 7.65
C ALA A 291 -23.06 2.31 7.08
N LEU A 292 -22.44 3.42 6.69
CA LEU A 292 -23.13 4.53 6.02
C LEU A 292 -23.70 4.12 4.65
N SER A 293 -22.99 3.28 3.90
CA SER A 293 -23.48 2.74 2.62
C SER A 293 -24.71 1.84 2.82
N GLU A 294 -24.67 0.89 3.76
CA GLU A 294 -25.73 -0.11 3.96
C GLU A 294 -27.04 0.48 4.52
N GLY A 295 -26.97 1.57 5.29
CA GLY A 295 -28.14 2.24 5.86
C GLY A 295 -29.09 2.83 4.80
N THR A 296 -28.63 3.00 3.57
CA THR A 296 -29.41 3.59 2.47
C THR A 296 -30.22 2.56 1.67
N ASP A 297 -29.77 1.31 1.59
CA ASP A 297 -30.44 0.24 0.84
C ASP A 297 -31.68 -0.33 1.56
N LYS A 298 -31.65 -0.38 2.90
CA LYS A 298 -32.75 -0.92 3.71
C LYS A 298 -34.06 -0.10 3.62
N ARG A 299 -34.02 1.14 3.11
CA ARG A 299 -35.21 2.00 2.98
C ARG A 299 -35.99 1.78 1.67
N LYS A 300 -35.44 1.08 0.67
CA LYS A 300 -36.12 0.84 -0.62
C LYS A 300 -37.01 -0.42 -0.65
N GLY A 301 -36.95 -1.29 0.36
CA GLY A 301 -37.54 -2.62 0.33
C GLY A 301 -38.82 -2.86 1.15
N LYS A 302 -39.59 -1.83 1.55
CA LYS A 302 -40.79 -2.04 2.38
C LYS A 302 -42.10 -1.71 1.65
N LYS A 303 -42.54 -2.63 0.77
CA LYS A 303 -43.96 -2.87 0.49
C LYS A 303 -44.22 -4.36 0.21
N ARG A 304 -44.94 -4.99 1.17
CA ARG A 304 -45.47 -6.38 1.25
C ARG A 304 -44.41 -7.49 1.38
N ARG A 305 -44.46 -8.44 2.31
CA ARG A 305 -45.59 -9.18 2.91
C ARG A 305 -45.13 -9.88 4.21
N ASP A 306 -46.08 -10.18 5.10
CA ASP A 306 -45.92 -10.85 6.39
C ASP A 306 -45.13 -12.16 6.38
N SER A 307 -44.21 -12.32 7.34
CA SER A 307 -44.00 -13.57 8.09
C SER A 307 -43.05 -13.34 9.28
N LEU A 308 -43.50 -13.80 10.44
CA LEU A 308 -42.81 -13.79 11.73
C LEU A 308 -41.60 -14.75 11.77
N LYS A 309 -40.64 -14.38 12.65
CA LYS A 309 -39.39 -15.06 13.04
C LYS A 309 -38.16 -14.80 12.14
N ASP A 310 -37.61 -13.59 12.24
CA ASP A 310 -36.18 -13.40 11.94
C ASP A 310 -35.42 -13.28 13.26
N LEU A 311 -34.60 -14.30 13.54
CA LEU A 311 -33.56 -14.22 14.54
C LEU A 311 -32.77 -12.94 14.33
N VAL A 312 -32.52 -12.22 15.43
CA VAL A 312 -31.61 -11.08 15.49
C VAL A 312 -30.27 -11.51 14.89
N LYS A 313 -30.05 -11.23 13.59
CA LYS A 313 -28.72 -11.33 12.98
C LYS A 313 -27.90 -10.25 13.66
N GLU A 314 -27.04 -10.64 14.59
CA GLU A 314 -25.98 -9.76 15.09
C GLU A 314 -25.30 -9.09 13.89
N PRO A 315 -24.99 -7.78 13.99
CA PRO A 315 -24.30 -7.08 12.92
C PRO A 315 -22.93 -7.74 12.72
N ARG A 316 -22.82 -8.58 11.70
CA ARG A 316 -21.59 -9.30 11.39
C ARG A 316 -20.56 -8.30 10.87
N ILE A 317 -19.41 -8.22 11.54
CA ILE A 317 -18.31 -7.35 11.12
C ILE A 317 -17.89 -7.74 9.69
N PRO A 318 -17.76 -6.79 8.75
CA PRO A 318 -17.39 -7.09 7.36
C PRO A 318 -16.02 -7.78 7.26
N PRO A 319 -15.83 -8.76 6.35
CA PRO A 319 -14.56 -9.48 6.20
C PRO A 319 -13.34 -8.58 5.95
N ALA A 320 -13.53 -7.44 5.27
CA ALA A 320 -12.46 -6.47 5.05
C ALA A 320 -12.02 -5.76 6.34
N VAL A 321 -12.93 -5.54 7.31
CA VAL A 321 -12.59 -4.98 8.62
C VAL A 321 -11.91 -6.03 9.48
N LEU A 322 -12.42 -7.27 9.47
CA LEU A 322 -11.78 -8.41 10.13
C LEU A 322 -10.36 -8.66 9.59
N PHE A 323 -10.12 -8.47 8.28
CA PHE A 323 -8.77 -8.57 7.71
C PHE A 323 -7.82 -7.53 8.31
N LEU A 324 -8.27 -6.27 8.46
CA LEU A 324 -7.49 -5.24 9.16
C LEU A 324 -7.28 -5.61 10.64
N GLN A 325 -8.28 -6.17 11.31
CA GLN A 325 -8.14 -6.66 12.69
C GLN A 325 -7.07 -7.76 12.83
N CYS A 326 -6.96 -8.66 11.84
CA CYS A 326 -5.87 -9.63 11.82
C CYS A 326 -4.49 -8.95 11.78
N GLN A 327 -4.35 -7.89 10.98
CA GLN A 327 -3.11 -7.10 10.91
C GLN A 327 -2.87 -6.29 12.20
N ILE A 328 -3.92 -5.75 12.84
CA ILE A 328 -3.84 -5.07 14.15
C ILE A 328 -3.28 -6.03 15.19
N CYS A 329 -3.86 -7.24 15.31
CA CYS A 329 -3.40 -8.24 16.28
C CYS A 329 -1.93 -8.63 16.06
N LEU A 330 -1.47 -8.74 14.81
CA LEU A 330 -0.07 -9.00 14.51
C LEU A 330 0.85 -7.83 14.92
N ALA A 331 0.49 -6.60 14.57
CA ALA A 331 1.27 -5.41 14.91
C ALA A 331 1.33 -5.18 16.43
N GLU A 332 0.19 -5.34 17.12
CA GLU A 332 0.09 -5.19 18.57
C GLU A 332 0.83 -6.32 19.31
N GLY A 333 0.67 -7.57 18.86
CA GLY A 333 1.41 -8.72 19.39
C GLY A 333 2.92 -8.56 19.25
N LEU A 334 3.40 -8.07 18.09
CA LEU A 334 4.82 -7.77 17.88
C LEU A 334 5.29 -6.63 18.78
N THR A 335 4.47 -5.60 18.98
CA THR A 335 4.78 -4.50 19.89
C THR A 335 4.96 -4.99 21.32
N LEU A 336 4.02 -5.81 21.83
CA LEU A 336 4.12 -6.36 23.18
C LEU A 336 5.32 -7.29 23.34
N LEU A 337 5.57 -8.16 22.35
CA LEU A 337 6.72 -9.05 22.36
C LEU A 337 8.04 -8.28 22.39
N LEU A 338 8.21 -7.28 21.52
CA LEU A 338 9.40 -6.44 21.45
C LEU A 338 9.58 -5.60 22.72
N ALA A 339 8.50 -5.05 23.27
CA ALA A 339 8.55 -4.29 24.51
C ALA A 339 8.96 -5.19 25.70
N ALA A 340 8.39 -6.39 25.83
CA ALA A 340 8.78 -7.35 26.87
C ALA A 340 10.25 -7.76 26.74
N LEU A 341 10.70 -8.05 25.51
CA LEU A 341 12.09 -8.37 25.19
C LEU A 341 13.06 -7.24 25.61
N ARG A 342 12.70 -5.99 25.30
CA ARG A 342 13.47 -4.81 25.71
C ARG A 342 13.52 -4.67 27.24
N ASN A 343 12.39 -4.82 27.91
CA ASN A 343 12.25 -4.53 29.35
C ASN A 343 12.84 -5.63 30.25
N GLU A 344 12.81 -6.90 29.82
CA GLU A 344 13.24 -8.04 30.65
C GLU A 344 14.58 -8.64 30.22
N LEU A 345 14.91 -8.65 28.92
CA LEU A 345 16.15 -9.23 28.40
C LEU A 345 17.20 -8.19 28.00
N ALA A 346 16.89 -6.89 28.10
CA ALA A 346 17.79 -5.77 27.80
C ALA A 346 18.53 -5.92 26.46
N LEU A 347 17.83 -6.41 25.42
CA LEU A 347 18.41 -6.74 24.12
C LEU A 347 18.94 -5.52 23.34
N GLU A 348 18.61 -4.30 23.76
CA GLU A 348 19.01 -3.06 23.11
C GLU A 348 19.84 -2.18 24.05
N GLY A 349 21.11 -1.98 23.69
CA GLY A 349 21.95 -0.94 24.29
C GLY A 349 21.58 0.45 23.74
N PRO A 350 21.89 1.54 24.48
CA PRO A 350 21.63 2.90 24.00
C PRO A 350 22.42 3.19 22.71
N SER A 351 21.75 3.79 21.73
CA SER A 351 22.42 4.30 20.52
C SER A 351 23.38 5.43 20.92
N PRO A 352 24.63 5.44 20.43
CA PRO A 352 25.59 6.47 20.78
C PRO A 352 25.33 7.81 20.08
N PHE A 353 24.46 7.85 19.07
CA PHE A 353 24.26 9.02 18.21
C PHE A 353 22.92 9.72 18.38
N ASN A 354 21.88 8.99 18.78
CA ASN A 354 20.52 9.54 18.92
C ASN A 354 19.71 8.85 20.00
N SER A 355 18.86 9.62 20.66
CA SER A 355 17.90 9.12 21.65
C SER A 355 16.74 8.36 20.99
N GLU A 356 16.03 7.56 21.77
CA GLU A 356 14.77 6.91 21.34
C GLU A 356 13.72 7.96 20.91
N HIS A 357 13.69 9.12 21.58
CA HIS A 357 12.80 10.23 21.26
C HIS A 357 13.11 10.85 19.89
N GLU A 358 14.39 11.12 19.58
CA GLU A 358 14.78 11.69 18.28
C GLU A 358 14.48 10.71 17.14
N ARG A 359 14.72 9.42 17.34
CA ARG A 359 14.33 8.38 16.36
C ARG A 359 12.82 8.35 16.14
N PHE A 360 12.04 8.43 17.22
CA PHE A 360 10.58 8.51 17.12
C PHE A 360 10.16 9.72 16.26
N VAL A 361 10.71 10.90 16.54
CA VAL A 361 10.41 12.10 15.74
C VAL A 361 10.84 11.91 14.28
N GLN A 362 12.04 11.39 14.01
CA GLN A 362 12.52 11.18 12.63
C GLN A 362 11.59 10.28 11.81
N HIS A 363 11.05 9.22 12.40
CA HIS A 363 10.16 8.28 11.69
C HIS A 363 8.73 8.81 11.52
N PHE A 364 8.23 9.56 12.50
CA PHE A 364 6.82 9.92 12.58
C PHE A 364 6.51 11.41 12.41
N ASP A 365 7.50 12.29 12.22
CA ASP A 365 7.31 13.75 12.11
C ASP A 365 6.26 14.14 11.05
N LEU A 366 6.26 13.51 9.88
CA LEU A 366 5.27 13.78 8.83
C LEU A 366 3.84 13.38 9.24
N LEU A 367 3.70 12.29 10.00
CA LEU A 367 2.42 11.83 10.54
C LEU A 367 1.95 12.73 11.69
N GLN A 368 2.87 13.12 12.58
CA GLN A 368 2.59 14.02 13.70
C GLN A 368 2.19 15.42 13.24
N LYS A 369 2.88 15.99 12.23
CA LYS A 369 2.53 17.28 11.62
C LYS A 369 1.16 17.26 10.96
N ALA A 370 0.71 16.11 10.49
CA ALA A 370 -0.63 15.92 9.95
C ALA A 370 -1.67 15.54 11.03
N CYS A 371 -1.27 15.39 12.29
CA CYS A 371 -2.10 14.90 13.41
C CYS A 371 -2.72 13.52 13.13
N ILE A 372 -1.92 12.56 12.65
CA ILE A 372 -2.42 11.22 12.27
C ILE A 372 -1.65 10.12 13.02
N PRO A 373 -2.29 9.37 13.93
CA PRO A 373 -3.60 9.63 14.55
C PRO A 373 -3.56 10.84 15.51
N ASP A 374 -4.74 11.38 15.84
CA ASP A 374 -4.85 12.43 16.85
C ASP A 374 -4.34 11.93 18.22
N HIS A 375 -3.71 12.82 18.99
CA HIS A 375 -3.19 12.55 20.34
C HIS A 375 -2.08 11.49 20.47
N VAL A 376 -1.49 11.06 19.36
CA VAL A 376 -0.35 10.13 19.37
C VAL A 376 0.97 10.88 19.58
N SER A 377 1.69 10.52 20.63
CA SER A 377 2.95 11.16 21.03
C SER A 377 3.97 10.15 21.53
N TYR A 378 5.24 10.57 21.62
CA TYR A 378 6.29 9.75 22.22
C TYR A 378 6.00 9.38 23.69
N PRO A 379 5.48 10.28 24.55
CA PRO A 379 4.99 9.90 25.87
C PRO A 379 3.96 8.76 25.85
N SER A 380 2.98 8.80 24.93
CA SER A 380 1.97 7.75 24.79
C SER A 380 2.59 6.39 24.43
N PHE A 381 3.61 6.39 23.57
CA PHE A 381 4.40 5.19 23.24
C PHE A 381 5.14 4.66 24.47
N LYS A 382 5.79 5.52 25.25
CA LYS A 382 6.49 5.12 26.46
C LYS A 382 5.54 4.56 27.51
N GLU A 383 4.41 5.21 27.74
CA GLU A 383 3.38 4.72 28.67
C GLU A 383 2.89 3.33 28.28
N SER A 384 2.63 3.10 26.99
CA SER A 384 2.14 1.83 26.48
C SER A 384 3.16 0.68 26.54
N THR A 385 4.46 0.98 26.55
CA THR A 385 5.51 -0.04 26.36
C THR A 385 6.49 -0.19 27.53
N SER A 386 6.57 0.76 28.46
CA SER A 386 7.62 0.75 29.51
C SER A 386 7.42 -0.34 30.56
N ASN A 387 6.17 -0.73 30.84
CA ASN A 387 5.83 -1.71 31.87
C ASN A 387 5.39 -3.08 31.31
N VAL A 388 5.51 -3.26 30.00
CA VAL A 388 5.13 -4.52 29.35
C VAL A 388 6.09 -5.62 29.74
N ARG A 389 5.52 -6.75 30.16
CA ARG A 389 6.23 -7.97 30.54
C ARG A 389 5.81 -9.13 29.66
N PHE A 390 6.58 -10.21 29.68
CA PHE A 390 6.21 -11.45 28.98
C PHE A 390 4.88 -12.03 29.46
N SER A 391 4.59 -11.92 30.76
CA SER A 391 3.30 -12.32 31.31
C SER A 391 2.14 -11.53 30.70
N THR A 392 2.32 -10.23 30.44
CA THR A 392 1.35 -9.38 29.73
C THR A 392 1.16 -9.87 28.29
N ALA A 393 2.25 -10.10 27.57
CA ALA A 393 2.19 -10.58 26.17
C ALA A 393 1.52 -11.96 26.05
N VAL A 394 1.71 -12.86 27.02
CA VAL A 394 1.03 -14.17 27.06
C VAL A 394 -0.44 -14.04 27.45
N ALA A 395 -0.77 -13.15 28.38
CA ALA A 395 -2.16 -12.91 28.79
C ALA A 395 -2.99 -12.34 27.62
N TYR A 396 -2.42 -11.39 26.87
CA TYR A 396 -3.01 -10.79 25.68
C TYR A 396 -2.36 -11.37 24.42
N ASN A 397 -2.47 -12.69 24.23
CA ASN A 397 -1.82 -13.39 23.11
C ASN A 397 -2.47 -13.07 21.76
N TYR A 398 -2.21 -11.87 21.25
CA TYR A 398 -2.77 -11.36 20.00
C TYR A 398 -2.42 -12.21 18.79
N PHE A 399 -1.33 -12.98 18.83
CA PHE A 399 -1.01 -13.94 17.76
C PHE A 399 -2.07 -15.04 17.65
N LYS A 400 -2.62 -15.53 18.78
CA LYS A 400 -3.75 -16.49 18.75
C LYS A 400 -5.04 -15.85 18.25
N ASP A 401 -5.29 -14.60 18.60
CA ASP A 401 -6.46 -13.86 18.10
C ASP A 401 -6.38 -13.65 16.58
N ALA A 402 -5.20 -13.28 16.06
CA ALA A 402 -4.95 -13.19 14.62
C ALA A 402 -5.26 -14.53 13.91
N LEU A 403 -4.83 -15.67 14.48
CA LEU A 403 -5.14 -16.99 13.92
C LEU A 403 -6.63 -17.33 13.92
N LYS A 404 -7.35 -16.93 14.97
CA LYS A 404 -8.80 -17.12 15.06
C LYS A 404 -9.52 -16.31 13.97
N ILE A 405 -9.15 -15.03 13.84
CA ILE A 405 -9.72 -14.13 12.83
C ILE A 405 -9.40 -14.64 11.41
N ALA A 406 -8.16 -15.05 11.16
CA ALA A 406 -7.74 -15.57 9.86
C ALA A 406 -8.55 -16.80 9.43
N LYS A 407 -8.77 -17.75 10.35
CA LYS A 407 -9.62 -18.93 10.12
C LYS A 407 -11.06 -18.55 9.80
N GLU A 408 -11.61 -17.54 10.46
CA GLU A 408 -12.97 -17.05 10.21
C GLU A 408 -13.11 -16.47 8.80
N ILE A 409 -12.15 -15.65 8.37
CA ILE A 409 -12.26 -14.90 7.12
C ILE A 409 -11.76 -15.64 5.88
N LYS A 410 -11.01 -16.73 6.05
CA LYS A 410 -10.40 -17.51 4.95
C LYS A 410 -11.37 -17.88 3.83
N LYS A 411 -12.59 -18.30 4.20
CA LYS A 411 -13.64 -18.67 3.22
C LYS A 411 -14.20 -17.48 2.45
N ASN A 412 -14.19 -16.29 3.05
CA ASN A 412 -14.70 -15.06 2.41
C ASN A 412 -13.79 -14.55 1.29
N PHE A 413 -12.51 -14.94 1.27
CA PHE A 413 -11.54 -14.54 0.23
C PHE A 413 -11.26 -15.64 -0.79
N ALA A 414 -12.11 -16.67 -0.90
CA ALA A 414 -11.91 -17.77 -1.86
C ALA A 414 -11.82 -17.30 -3.33
N THR A 415 -12.48 -16.18 -3.66
CA THR A 415 -12.48 -15.58 -5.00
C THR A 415 -11.38 -14.53 -5.20
N ASP A 416 -10.68 -14.14 -4.13
CA ASP A 416 -9.67 -13.08 -4.11
C ASP A 416 -8.32 -13.71 -3.75
N LEU A 417 -7.66 -14.27 -4.77
CA LEU A 417 -6.45 -15.10 -4.60
C LEU A 417 -5.31 -14.32 -3.93
N ASP A 418 -5.20 -13.03 -4.21
CA ASP A 418 -4.16 -12.18 -3.64
C ASP A 418 -4.38 -11.96 -2.14
N ARG A 419 -5.61 -11.61 -1.74
CA ARG A 419 -5.94 -11.51 -0.31
C ARG A 419 -5.79 -12.84 0.42
N LEU A 420 -6.12 -13.94 -0.25
CA LEU A 420 -5.93 -15.27 0.32
C LEU A 420 -4.44 -15.61 0.49
N ALA A 421 -3.59 -15.21 -0.45
CA ALA A 421 -2.14 -15.38 -0.36
C ALA A 421 -1.56 -14.53 0.78
N GLU A 422 -1.94 -13.25 0.86
CA GLU A 422 -1.53 -12.37 1.96
C GLU A 422 -2.01 -12.92 3.31
N LEU A 423 -3.28 -13.35 3.41
CA LEU A 423 -3.80 -13.93 4.65
C LEU A 423 -3.02 -15.18 5.10
N ARG A 424 -2.58 -16.04 4.16
CA ARG A 424 -1.74 -17.21 4.49
C ARG A 424 -0.37 -16.80 5.02
N GLN A 425 0.22 -15.74 4.48
CA GLN A 425 1.47 -15.18 5.01
C GLN A 425 1.27 -14.65 6.44
N LEU A 426 0.17 -13.95 6.70
CA LEU A 426 -0.19 -13.48 8.04
C LEU A 426 -0.45 -14.64 9.02
N GLU A 427 -1.12 -15.71 8.58
CA GLU A 427 -1.30 -16.95 9.37
C GLU A 427 0.06 -17.53 9.78
N GLN A 428 1.00 -17.65 8.83
CA GLN A 428 2.34 -18.17 9.12
C GLN A 428 3.07 -17.30 10.15
N VAL A 429 3.06 -15.98 9.99
CA VAL A 429 3.69 -15.08 10.96
C VAL A 429 3.07 -15.23 12.35
N ALA A 430 1.74 -15.31 12.44
CA ALA A 430 1.04 -15.49 13.71
C ALA A 430 1.37 -16.83 14.38
N GLU A 431 1.44 -17.93 13.63
CA GLU A 431 1.83 -19.24 14.15
C GLU A 431 3.25 -19.22 14.72
N HIS A 432 4.22 -18.72 13.94
CA HIS A 432 5.62 -18.67 14.34
C HIS A 432 5.81 -17.81 15.60
N ASN A 433 5.18 -16.64 15.63
CA ASN A 433 5.31 -15.73 16.77
C ASN A 433 4.57 -16.22 18.02
N SER A 434 3.45 -16.94 17.87
CA SER A 434 2.77 -17.58 19.01
C SER A 434 3.66 -18.65 19.64
N VAL A 435 4.33 -19.47 18.82
CA VAL A 435 5.30 -20.47 19.30
C VAL A 435 6.50 -19.79 19.95
N ALA A 436 7.10 -18.79 19.29
CA ALA A 436 8.26 -18.06 19.80
C ALA A 436 7.96 -17.41 21.16
N LEU A 437 6.80 -16.76 21.30
CA LEU A 437 6.37 -16.18 22.58
C LEU A 437 6.31 -17.24 23.69
N ASN A 438 5.70 -18.40 23.42
CA ASN A 438 5.64 -19.47 24.41
C ASN A 438 7.05 -19.98 24.76
N VAL A 439 7.94 -20.20 23.78
CA VAL A 439 9.31 -20.66 24.04
C VAL A 439 10.08 -19.65 24.89
N ILE A 440 9.98 -18.36 24.57
CA ILE A 440 10.65 -17.29 25.33
C ILE A 440 10.13 -17.25 26.77
N CYS A 441 8.83 -17.38 26.98
CA CYS A 441 8.27 -17.36 28.34
C CYS A 441 8.66 -18.58 29.18
N HIS A 442 8.74 -19.77 28.57
CA HIS A 442 9.05 -21.01 29.30
C HIS A 442 10.57 -21.21 29.50
N VAL A 443 11.40 -20.79 28.54
CA VAL A 443 12.85 -21.05 28.55
C VAL A 443 13.66 -19.78 28.83
N GLY A 444 13.20 -18.61 28.36
CA GLY A 444 13.91 -17.32 28.46
C GLY A 444 13.99 -16.73 29.87
N ALA A 445 13.07 -17.08 30.77
CA ALA A 445 13.18 -16.72 32.18
C ALA A 445 14.35 -17.44 32.90
N LEU A 446 14.87 -18.54 32.32
CA LEU A 446 15.86 -19.42 32.95
C LEU A 446 17.20 -19.46 32.22
N ASP A 447 17.26 -19.12 30.92
CA ASP A 447 18.47 -19.28 30.10
C ASP A 447 18.89 -17.99 29.39
N ARG A 448 19.97 -17.36 29.87
CA ARG A 448 20.57 -16.14 29.28
C ARG A 448 21.27 -16.37 27.94
N SER A 449 21.42 -17.62 27.48
CA SER A 449 22.00 -17.94 26.17
C SER A 449 21.01 -17.82 25.01
N LEU A 450 19.74 -17.56 25.30
CA LEU A 450 18.69 -17.38 24.29
C LEU A 450 18.88 -16.08 23.52
N LYS A 451 19.09 -16.21 22.21
CA LYS A 451 19.12 -15.09 21.27
C LYS A 451 17.83 -15.07 20.46
N VAL A 452 17.16 -13.92 20.48
CA VAL A 452 15.96 -13.66 19.68
C VAL A 452 16.33 -12.72 18.53
N SER A 453 16.01 -13.11 17.31
CA SER A 453 16.15 -12.28 16.11
C SER A 453 14.82 -12.20 15.36
N PHE A 454 14.69 -11.18 14.50
CA PHE A 454 13.47 -10.94 13.74
C PHE A 454 13.77 -11.03 12.25
N GLU A 455 13.05 -11.90 11.54
CA GLU A 455 13.24 -12.17 10.12
C GLU A 455 11.92 -11.99 9.36
N PHE A 456 11.96 -11.45 8.14
CA PHE A 456 10.78 -11.22 7.28
C PHE A 456 10.57 -12.38 6.30
N ALA A 457 10.64 -13.61 6.80
CA ALA A 457 10.61 -14.82 5.97
C ALA A 457 9.24 -15.06 5.30
N HIS A 458 8.16 -14.80 6.03
CA HIS A 458 6.80 -15.12 5.58
C HIS A 458 6.04 -13.90 5.04
N HIS A 459 6.30 -12.70 5.58
CA HIS A 459 5.62 -11.47 5.19
C HIS A 459 6.62 -10.30 5.13
N PRO A 460 6.54 -9.41 4.12
CA PRO A 460 7.51 -8.32 3.93
C PRO A 460 7.48 -7.25 5.03
N CYS A 461 6.42 -7.19 5.84
CA CYS A 461 6.23 -6.13 6.84
C CYS A 461 5.97 -6.62 8.25
N PHE A 462 5.73 -7.93 8.45
CA PHE A 462 5.47 -8.50 9.77
C PHE A 462 6.54 -9.54 10.05
N ALA A 463 7.39 -9.26 11.03
CA ALA A 463 8.53 -10.09 11.35
C ALA A 463 8.10 -11.38 12.06
N SER A 464 8.85 -12.44 11.79
CA SER A 464 8.80 -13.70 12.54
C SER A 464 9.96 -13.74 13.53
N ALA A 465 9.65 -13.96 14.80
CA ALA A 465 10.63 -14.11 15.86
C ALA A 465 11.30 -15.48 15.74
N VAL A 466 12.63 -15.48 15.61
CA VAL A 466 13.47 -16.66 15.55
C VAL A 466 14.24 -16.76 16.85
N VAL A 467 14.02 -17.87 17.56
CA VAL A 467 14.61 -18.12 18.88
C VAL A 467 15.68 -19.19 18.72
N LYS A 468 16.93 -18.84 19.02
CA LYS A 468 18.09 -19.75 18.94
C LYS A 468 18.76 -19.86 20.31
N ARG A 469 19.19 -21.07 20.66
CA ARG A 469 20.10 -21.32 21.78
C ARG A 469 21.53 -21.27 21.26
N LEU A 470 22.41 -20.52 21.93
CA LEU A 470 23.83 -20.46 21.59
C LEU A 470 24.56 -21.75 21.97
#